data_AF-A0A1G8ST50-F1
#
_entry.id   AF-A0A1G8ST50-F1
#
_cell.length_a   1.000
_cell.length_b   1.000
_cell.length_c   1.000
_cell.angle_alpha   90.00
_cell.angle_beta   90.00
_cell.angle_gamma   90.00
#
_symmetry.space_group_name_H-M   'P 1'
#
loop_
_entity.id
_entity.type
_entity.pdbx_description
1 polymer ?
#
loop_
_entity_poly.entity_id
_entity_poly.type
_entity_poly.pdbx_seq_one_letter_code
_entity_poly.pdbx_strand_id
1 'polypeptide(L)'
;MNAGEDERHSAVPNRAQSNAVAVVLMLGIMITGAAAVVTLGATAINDTEDRLSVDRAEQTLTQLDSKAGLVALGEARSQRIPLPAETGDEFTVDGDAGTLRVKLENRTDGSTPSWADPLVEVTLGTLEFDNGGARLGYQGGGVFRAAGGNGTLVSPPEFHYRNGTLTLPIVNITGDGLAGNTATVTQTGERRLFPLGSDANRTNPLDDHKVILTVQSEYYQGWGQYFEQRTDGGVEYNHSAQRVQLTLVTPIGTQTYENAITTTAGDFDIQGKGNSDKDDPTIDAYNSSAGTYATRAETADLSVTGAVDFGGNPYIYGNVTAESFTCKGSAEVTGAIRYVRSFNAGGNCDVGSNEQISAVPTTPSIAPFVSENLDSLADEQTPGTELTAGTYYNDTVSGITKVNTTDGDVTLGVEDLTIDNPITVEGEHDFTVFVNDSVDISASLTTADTHNATITTIYGASDFDATVSAELVGTVYAPDMTSTITVEDHVYGAAVAGQVIIENGDGGRVHFDTALEDERTIPEDASVVSITYLHITENGIDIS
;
A
#
# COMPACT_ATOMS: atom_id res chain seq x y z
N MET A 1 91.16 -33.17 -83.11
CA MET A 1 90.20 -34.29 -83.04
C MET A 1 89.39 -34.12 -81.77
N ASN A 2 88.06 -34.23 -81.90
CA ASN A 2 86.97 -34.11 -80.92
C ASN A 2 86.70 -32.70 -80.36
N ALA A 3 85.55 -32.03 -80.63
CA ALA A 3 84.12 -32.46 -80.62
C ALA A 3 83.67 -32.88 -79.22
N GLY A 4 82.49 -32.57 -78.69
CA GLY A 4 81.28 -31.86 -79.11
C GLY A 4 80.59 -31.33 -77.83
N GLU A 5 79.62 -30.41 -77.94
CA GLU A 5 78.19 -30.69 -77.70
C GLU A 5 77.90 -31.49 -76.43
N ASP A 6 77.25 -30.89 -75.43
CA ASP A 6 75.82 -31.19 -75.21
C ASP A 6 75.11 -30.17 -74.28
N GLU A 7 73.80 -30.13 -74.48
CA GLU A 7 72.77 -29.22 -74.02
C GLU A 7 72.38 -29.31 -72.52
N ARG A 8 71.78 -28.18 -72.07
CA ARG A 8 70.63 -28.01 -71.17
C ARG A 8 70.79 -27.89 -69.64
N HIS A 9 70.20 -26.76 -69.22
CA HIS A 9 69.47 -26.45 -67.99
C HIS A 9 70.28 -26.18 -66.72
N SER A 10 70.47 -24.89 -66.44
CA SER A 10 70.24 -24.38 -65.09
C SER A 10 69.67 -22.96 -65.16
N ALA A 11 68.40 -22.83 -64.79
CA ALA A 11 67.83 -21.56 -64.36
C ALA A 11 68.74 -20.99 -63.26
N VAL A 12 69.26 -19.78 -63.45
CA VAL A 12 69.99 -19.09 -62.39
C VAL A 12 68.96 -18.66 -61.34
N PRO A 13 69.05 -19.14 -60.08
CA PRO A 13 68.10 -18.80 -59.05
C PRO A 13 68.30 -17.35 -58.64
N ASN A 14 67.22 -16.58 -58.61
CA ASN A 14 67.17 -15.28 -57.96
C ASN A 14 67.18 -15.51 -56.43
N ARG A 15 68.33 -15.93 -55.88
CA ARG A 15 68.53 -16.24 -54.45
C ARG A 15 69.64 -15.36 -53.85
N ALA A 16 69.45 -14.05 -53.94
CA ALA A 16 70.21 -13.08 -53.14
C ALA A 16 69.30 -12.01 -52.48
N GLN A 17 68.03 -11.90 -52.90
CA GLN A 17 67.04 -11.00 -52.30
C GLN A 17 66.32 -11.62 -51.08
N SER A 18 66.29 -12.95 -50.97
CA SER A 18 65.48 -13.65 -49.96
C SER A 18 65.90 -13.37 -48.52
N ASN A 19 67.18 -13.10 -48.27
CA ASN A 19 67.70 -12.85 -46.92
C ASN A 19 67.37 -11.43 -46.44
N ALA A 20 67.46 -10.43 -47.33
CA ALA A 20 67.08 -9.05 -47.01
C ALA A 20 65.56 -8.91 -46.85
N VAL A 21 64.77 -9.56 -47.73
CA VAL A 21 63.31 -9.56 -47.63
C VAL A 21 62.85 -10.24 -46.34
N ALA A 22 63.43 -11.39 -45.96
CA ALA A 22 63.07 -12.07 -44.71
C ALA A 22 63.33 -11.22 -43.47
N VAL A 23 64.47 -10.53 -43.40
CA VAL A 23 64.80 -9.64 -42.27
C VAL A 23 63.86 -8.43 -42.21
N VAL A 24 63.55 -7.81 -43.35
CA VAL A 24 62.59 -6.70 -43.42
C VAL A 24 61.19 -7.15 -43.01
N LEU A 25 60.77 -8.34 -43.42
CA LEU A 25 59.45 -8.89 -43.12
C LEU A 25 59.34 -9.29 -41.63
N MET A 26 60.41 -9.81 -41.02
CA MET A 26 60.49 -10.03 -39.58
C MET A 26 60.43 -8.72 -38.78
N LEU A 27 61.16 -7.69 -39.21
CA LEU A 27 61.09 -6.35 -38.60
C LEU A 27 59.70 -5.74 -38.72
N GLY A 28 59.07 -5.86 -39.89
CA GLY A 28 57.69 -5.42 -40.12
C GLY A 28 56.71 -6.10 -39.17
N ILE A 29 56.73 -7.43 -39.11
CA ILE A 29 55.85 -8.20 -38.21
C ILE A 29 56.13 -7.87 -36.73
N MET A 30 57.39 -7.69 -36.34
CA MET A 30 57.76 -7.34 -34.97
C MET A 30 57.22 -5.96 -34.57
N ILE A 31 57.37 -4.97 -35.44
CA ILE A 31 56.87 -3.61 -35.20
C ILE A 31 55.34 -3.62 -35.16
N THR A 32 54.67 -4.32 -36.07
CA THR A 32 53.21 -4.46 -36.08
C THR A 32 52.71 -5.20 -34.83
N GLY A 33 53.38 -6.28 -34.42
CA GLY A 33 53.04 -7.02 -33.21
C GLY A 33 53.24 -6.19 -31.94
N ALA A 34 54.36 -5.47 -31.82
CA ALA A 34 54.61 -4.56 -30.71
C ALA A 34 53.58 -3.42 -30.67
N ALA A 35 53.24 -2.82 -31.81
CA ALA A 35 52.22 -1.78 -31.91
C ALA A 35 50.84 -2.30 -31.45
N ALA A 36 50.44 -3.48 -31.90
CA ALA A 36 49.17 -4.09 -31.50
C ALA A 36 49.09 -4.36 -29.99
N VAL A 37 50.17 -4.87 -29.38
CA VAL A 37 50.26 -5.09 -27.93
C VAL A 37 50.18 -3.77 -27.18
N VAL A 38 50.88 -2.73 -27.62
CA VAL A 38 50.85 -1.41 -26.97
C VAL A 38 49.46 -0.80 -27.02
N THR A 39 48.75 -0.89 -28.14
CA THR A 39 47.38 -0.36 -28.26
C THR A 39 46.39 -1.10 -27.37
N LEU A 40 46.45 -2.43 -27.32
CA LEU A 40 45.57 -3.24 -26.48
C LEU A 40 45.91 -3.09 -24.98
N GLY A 41 47.20 -2.93 -24.68
CA GLY A 41 47.68 -2.64 -23.33
C GLY A 41 47.21 -1.28 -22.85
N ALA A 42 47.26 -0.26 -23.71
CA ALA A 42 46.78 1.09 -23.38
C ALA A 42 45.27 1.10 -23.06
N THR A 43 44.44 0.43 -23.86
CA THR A 43 42.99 0.35 -23.59
C THR A 43 42.69 -0.40 -22.30
N ALA A 44 43.37 -1.52 -22.04
CA ALA A 44 43.17 -2.30 -20.83
C ALA A 44 43.61 -1.54 -19.55
N ILE A 45 44.65 -0.71 -19.66
CA ILE A 45 45.10 0.16 -18.56
C ILE A 45 44.06 1.25 -18.30
N ASN A 46 43.60 1.96 -19.34
CA ASN A 46 42.56 2.97 -19.17
C ASN A 46 41.29 2.41 -18.53
N ASP A 47 40.78 1.26 -19.02
CA ASP A 47 39.60 0.60 -18.43
C ASP A 47 39.82 0.21 -16.95
N THR A 48 41.07 -0.03 -16.54
CA THR A 48 41.41 -0.35 -15.15
C THR A 48 41.52 0.92 -14.31
N GLU A 49 42.10 1.99 -14.85
CA GLU A 49 42.16 3.31 -14.21
C GLU A 49 40.75 3.87 -13.98
N ASP A 50 39.87 3.80 -14.98
CA ASP A 50 38.48 4.25 -14.88
C ASP A 50 37.71 3.51 -13.78
N ARG A 51 37.84 2.17 -13.71
CA ARG A 51 37.22 1.38 -12.63
C ARG A 51 37.78 1.73 -11.25
N LEU A 52 39.10 1.88 -11.13
CA LEU A 52 39.73 2.23 -9.86
C LEU A 52 39.36 3.64 -9.41
N SER A 53 39.19 4.58 -10.35
CA SER A 53 38.73 5.94 -10.05
C SER A 53 37.31 5.88 -9.44
N VAL A 54 36.40 5.15 -10.08
CA VAL A 54 35.04 4.95 -9.57
C VAL A 54 35.01 4.27 -8.20
N ASP A 55 35.77 3.19 -8.01
CA ASP A 55 35.81 2.47 -6.72
C ASP A 55 36.34 3.36 -5.58
N ARG A 56 37.32 4.22 -5.87
CA ARG A 56 37.82 5.20 -4.89
C ARG A 56 36.79 6.29 -4.60
N ALA A 57 36.11 6.79 -5.63
CA ALA A 57 35.06 7.78 -5.47
C ALA A 57 33.90 7.23 -4.62
N GLU A 58 33.50 5.97 -4.80
CA GLU A 58 32.51 5.32 -3.93
C GLU A 58 32.96 5.27 -2.47
N GLN A 59 34.22 4.89 -2.21
CA GLN A 59 34.77 4.89 -0.86
C GLN A 59 34.81 6.30 -0.25
N THR A 60 35.20 7.31 -1.03
CA THR A 60 35.23 8.71 -0.60
C THR A 60 33.83 9.22 -0.28
N LEU A 61 32.85 8.96 -1.16
CA LEU A 61 31.45 9.39 -0.95
C LEU A 61 30.80 8.64 0.22
N THR A 62 31.12 7.37 0.44
CA THR A 62 30.67 6.61 1.63
C THR A 62 31.30 7.18 2.91
N GLN A 63 32.57 7.59 2.86
CA GLN A 63 33.20 8.27 4.00
C GLN A 63 32.60 9.66 4.24
N LEU A 64 32.27 10.37 3.16
CA LEU A 64 31.58 11.65 3.22
C LEU A 64 30.22 11.48 3.89
N ASP A 65 29.42 10.51 3.47
CA ASP A 65 28.12 10.16 4.06
C ASP A 65 28.23 9.98 5.58
N SER A 66 29.13 9.10 6.05
CA SER A 66 29.36 8.89 7.49
C SER A 66 29.74 10.17 8.24
N LYS A 67 30.52 11.07 7.63
CA LYS A 67 30.91 12.35 8.26
C LYS A 67 29.83 13.41 8.17
N ALA A 68 29.07 13.42 7.08
CA ALA A 68 27.97 14.33 6.85
C ALA A 68 26.83 14.02 7.81
N GLY A 69 26.57 12.74 8.13
CA GLY A 69 25.67 12.34 9.22
C GLY A 69 26.07 12.98 10.56
N LEU A 70 27.35 12.93 10.95
CA LEU A 70 27.83 13.60 12.17
C LEU A 70 27.61 15.12 12.17
N VAL A 71 27.64 15.77 11.00
CA VAL A 71 27.42 17.21 10.87
C VAL A 71 25.93 17.55 10.85
N ALA A 72 25.14 16.78 10.08
CA ALA A 72 23.70 16.92 9.95
C ALA A 72 23.01 16.73 11.31
N LEU A 73 23.41 15.72 12.07
CA LEU A 73 22.90 15.42 13.41
C LEU A 73 23.49 16.31 14.52
N GLY A 74 24.36 17.27 14.17
CA GLY A 74 24.91 18.25 15.12
C GLY A 74 26.00 17.73 16.07
N GLU A 75 26.54 16.53 15.85
CA GLU A 75 27.68 15.99 16.62
C GLU A 75 28.99 16.71 16.30
N ALA A 76 29.09 17.30 15.11
CA ALA A 76 30.21 18.14 14.67
C ALA A 76 29.71 19.37 13.92
N ARG A 77 30.37 20.52 14.10
CA ARG A 77 30.03 21.75 13.35
C ARG A 77 30.53 21.73 11.91
N SER A 78 31.63 21.03 11.65
CA SER A 78 32.23 20.92 10.32
C SER A 78 33.15 19.70 10.24
N GLN A 79 33.24 19.11 9.05
CA GLN A 79 34.13 18.00 8.72
C GLN A 79 34.84 18.29 7.39
N ARG A 80 36.06 17.74 7.23
CA ARG A 80 36.81 17.83 5.98
C ARG A 80 37.05 16.45 5.39
N ILE A 81 36.88 16.35 4.09
CA ILE A 81 37.09 15.13 3.31
C ILE A 81 38.01 15.47 2.15
N PRO A 82 39.20 14.85 2.05
CA PRO A 82 40.02 14.98 0.85
C PRO A 82 39.32 14.26 -0.30
N LEU A 83 39.20 14.95 -1.43
CA LEU A 83 38.65 14.40 -2.66
C LEU A 83 39.80 13.85 -3.53
N PRO A 84 39.64 12.67 -4.14
CA PRO A 84 40.53 12.22 -5.21
C PRO A 84 40.58 13.29 -6.30
N ALA A 85 41.76 13.52 -6.86
CA ALA A 85 41.90 14.38 -8.02
C ALA A 85 42.85 13.73 -9.00
N GLU A 86 42.28 13.15 -10.05
CA GLU A 86 43.00 12.68 -11.22
C GLU A 86 42.56 13.50 -12.45
N THR A 87 43.29 13.36 -13.55
CA THR A 87 43.00 14.14 -14.76
C THR A 87 41.74 13.59 -15.42
N GLY A 88 40.63 14.33 -15.36
CA GLY A 88 39.35 13.93 -15.95
C GLY A 88 38.26 13.57 -14.93
N ASP A 89 38.62 13.43 -13.66
CA ASP A 89 37.66 13.30 -12.57
C ASP A 89 37.14 14.69 -12.17
N GLU A 90 35.82 14.85 -12.11
CA GLU A 90 35.18 16.10 -11.69
C GLU A 90 34.22 15.84 -10.53
N PHE A 91 34.41 16.59 -9.43
CA PHE A 91 33.44 16.68 -8.34
C PHE A 91 32.70 18.01 -8.42
N THR A 92 31.37 17.95 -8.44
CA THR A 92 30.49 19.12 -8.55
C THR A 92 29.42 19.09 -7.48
N VAL A 93 29.08 20.27 -6.95
CA VAL A 93 27.94 20.43 -6.06
C VAL A 93 26.81 21.05 -6.86
N ASP A 94 25.65 20.39 -6.87
CA ASP A 94 24.40 20.91 -7.42
C ASP A 94 23.37 20.98 -6.30
N GLY A 95 22.96 22.20 -5.92
CA GLY A 95 21.98 22.42 -4.84
C GLY A 95 20.54 22.07 -5.20
N ASP A 96 20.22 21.87 -6.49
CA ASP A 96 18.85 21.73 -7.00
C ASP A 96 18.67 20.43 -7.83
N ALA A 97 19.42 19.38 -7.50
CA ALA A 97 19.51 18.12 -8.27
C ALA A 97 18.29 17.17 -8.16
N GLY A 98 17.29 17.51 -7.34
CA GLY A 98 16.10 16.71 -7.16
C GLY A 98 15.12 17.26 -6.13
N THR A 99 14.02 16.54 -5.92
CA THR A 99 13.02 16.88 -4.91
C THR A 99 12.51 15.65 -4.19
N LEU A 100 12.25 15.80 -2.90
CA LEU A 100 11.50 14.85 -2.07
C LEU A 100 10.22 15.53 -1.61
N ARG A 101 9.08 14.89 -1.89
CA ARG A 101 7.75 15.34 -1.51
C ARG A 101 7.06 14.28 -0.67
N VAL A 102 6.38 14.71 0.38
CA VAL A 102 5.48 13.86 1.18
C VAL A 102 4.08 14.43 1.10
N LYS A 103 3.11 13.56 0.88
CA LYS A 103 1.68 13.85 0.80
C LYS A 103 0.92 12.96 1.79
N LEU A 104 -0.17 13.48 2.37
CA LEU A 104 -1.16 12.64 3.05
C LEU A 104 -2.46 12.64 2.26
N GLU A 105 -2.98 11.45 2.00
CA GLU A 105 -4.34 11.22 1.50
C GLU A 105 -5.17 10.65 2.65
N ASN A 106 -6.43 11.05 2.72
CA ASN A 106 -7.42 10.35 3.54
C ASN A 106 -7.64 8.96 2.92
N ARG A 107 -7.52 7.92 3.73
CA ARG A 107 -7.63 6.55 3.25
C ARG A 107 -9.07 6.18 2.88
N THR A 108 -10.06 6.79 3.53
CA THR A 108 -11.48 6.48 3.33
C THR A 108 -12.03 6.97 2.00
N ASP A 109 -11.73 8.22 1.61
CA ASP A 109 -12.31 8.85 0.41
C ASP A 109 -11.27 9.25 -0.65
N GLY A 110 -9.99 8.92 -0.43
CA GLY A 110 -8.87 9.31 -1.29
C GLY A 110 -8.63 10.83 -1.34
N SER A 111 -9.35 11.61 -0.53
CA SER A 111 -9.26 13.06 -0.57
C SER A 111 -7.92 13.53 -0.01
N THR A 112 -7.45 14.65 -0.54
CA THR A 112 -6.19 15.25 -0.11
C THR A 112 -6.47 16.64 0.45
N PRO A 113 -6.37 16.84 1.77
CA PRO A 113 -6.49 18.17 2.36
C PRO A 113 -5.46 19.13 1.78
N SER A 114 -5.82 20.40 1.60
CA SER A 114 -4.93 21.40 0.98
C SER A 114 -3.62 21.64 1.76
N TRP A 115 -3.58 21.32 3.05
CA TRP A 115 -2.38 21.42 3.89
C TRP A 115 -1.46 20.19 3.81
N ALA A 116 -1.94 19.12 3.16
CA ALA A 116 -1.31 17.81 3.08
C ALA A 116 -0.73 17.48 1.69
N ASP A 117 -0.78 18.41 0.74
CA ASP A 117 -0.18 18.23 -0.59
C ASP A 117 0.48 19.52 -1.16
N PRO A 118 1.80 19.68 -0.97
CA PRO A 118 2.66 18.80 -0.18
C PRO A 118 2.44 19.00 1.33
N LEU A 119 2.45 17.90 2.10
CA LEU A 119 2.69 17.97 3.54
C LEU A 119 4.09 18.55 3.79
N VAL A 120 5.06 18.00 3.06
CA VAL A 120 6.48 18.38 3.08
C VAL A 120 7.02 18.37 1.66
N GLU A 121 7.81 19.37 1.32
CA GLU A 121 8.59 19.41 0.08
C GLU A 121 10.00 19.91 0.42
N VAL A 122 11.01 19.15 0.00
CA VAL A 122 12.43 19.43 0.26
C VAL A 122 13.19 19.30 -1.05
N THR A 123 13.99 20.31 -1.38
CA THR A 123 14.96 20.24 -2.47
C THR A 123 16.12 19.33 -2.07
N LEU A 124 16.53 18.45 -2.97
CA LEU A 124 17.65 17.55 -2.79
C LEU A 124 18.85 18.04 -3.60
N GLY A 125 19.84 18.61 -2.92
CA GLY A 125 21.16 18.80 -3.51
C GLY A 125 21.98 17.52 -3.57
N THR A 126 23.01 17.53 -4.42
CA THR A 126 23.92 16.41 -4.68
C THR A 126 25.37 16.90 -4.70
N LEU A 127 26.28 16.11 -4.09
CA LEU A 127 27.69 16.12 -4.50
C LEU A 127 27.89 14.99 -5.51
N GLU A 128 28.19 15.37 -6.75
CA GLU A 128 28.36 14.45 -7.88
C GLU A 128 29.83 14.21 -8.18
N PHE A 129 30.14 12.98 -8.58
CA PHE A 129 31.38 12.58 -9.22
C PHE A 129 31.06 12.08 -10.63
N ASP A 130 31.74 12.62 -11.64
CA ASP A 130 31.67 12.17 -13.03
C ASP A 130 33.09 11.96 -13.60
N ASN A 131 33.29 10.83 -14.30
CA ASN A 131 34.51 10.54 -15.06
C ASN A 131 34.23 10.17 -16.54
N GLY A 132 33.01 10.41 -17.02
CA GLY A 132 32.53 10.08 -18.37
C GLY A 132 32.09 8.62 -18.55
N GLY A 133 32.46 7.71 -17.65
CA GLY A 133 32.08 6.29 -17.68
C GLY A 133 31.02 5.91 -16.64
N ALA A 134 31.00 6.58 -15.49
CA ALA A 134 30.01 6.39 -14.44
C ALA A 134 29.78 7.70 -13.67
N ARG A 135 28.58 7.87 -13.12
CA ARG A 135 28.27 8.94 -12.17
C ARG A 135 27.90 8.39 -10.81
N LEU A 136 28.39 9.06 -9.78
CA LEU A 136 28.04 8.78 -8.39
C LEU A 136 27.51 10.07 -7.77
N GLY A 137 26.43 9.98 -7.00
CA GLY A 137 25.85 11.12 -6.29
C GLY A 137 25.68 10.82 -4.81
N TYR A 138 26.17 11.71 -3.95
CA TYR A 138 25.74 11.78 -2.56
C TYR A 138 24.56 12.74 -2.45
N GLN A 139 23.37 12.21 -2.14
CA GLN A 139 22.10 12.94 -2.13
C GLN A 139 21.22 12.49 -0.97
N GLY A 140 20.59 13.43 -0.26
CA GLY A 140 19.60 13.09 0.78
C GLY A 140 20.12 12.23 1.93
N GLY A 141 21.44 12.11 2.08
CA GLY A 141 22.09 11.24 3.06
C GLY A 141 22.45 9.84 2.54
N GLY A 142 22.26 9.54 1.26
CA GLY A 142 22.69 8.27 0.65
C GLY A 142 23.68 8.47 -0.49
N VAL A 143 24.39 7.40 -0.85
CA VAL A 143 25.28 7.37 -2.03
C VAL A 143 24.68 6.46 -3.08
N PHE A 144 24.55 6.98 -4.28
CA PHE A 144 23.92 6.30 -5.40
C PHE A 144 24.84 6.30 -6.61
N ARG A 145 24.71 5.26 -7.43
CA ARG A 145 25.36 5.15 -8.72
C ARG A 145 24.32 5.32 -9.81
N ALA A 146 24.58 6.22 -10.76
CA ALA A 146 23.78 6.39 -11.97
C ALA A 146 24.52 5.74 -13.16
N ALA A 147 23.89 4.76 -13.81
CA ALA A 147 24.45 4.08 -14.98
C ALA A 147 23.39 3.84 -16.05
N GLY A 148 23.22 4.80 -16.98
CA GLY A 148 22.58 4.58 -18.29
C GLY A 148 21.26 3.80 -18.31
N GLY A 149 20.37 4.03 -17.33
CA GLY A 149 19.08 3.33 -17.18
C GLY A 149 19.00 2.33 -16.03
N ASN A 150 20.08 2.13 -15.26
CA ASN A 150 20.13 1.24 -14.11
C ASN A 150 20.85 1.91 -12.93
N GLY A 151 20.11 2.68 -12.12
CA GLY A 151 20.61 3.26 -10.88
C GLY A 151 20.68 2.23 -9.75
N THR A 152 21.74 2.26 -8.93
CA THR A 152 21.90 1.34 -7.79
C THR A 152 22.31 2.06 -6.52
N LEU A 153 21.84 1.56 -5.39
CA LEU A 153 22.26 2.00 -4.07
C LEU A 153 23.70 1.56 -3.75
N VAL A 154 24.54 2.49 -3.26
CA VAL A 154 25.90 2.21 -2.77
C VAL A 154 25.94 2.30 -1.24
N SER A 155 25.46 3.42 -0.68
CA SER A 155 25.32 3.64 0.77
C SER A 155 23.89 4.11 1.09
N PRO A 156 23.20 3.49 2.05
CA PRO A 156 21.82 3.82 2.40
C PRO A 156 21.70 5.18 3.13
N PRO A 157 20.64 5.96 2.85
CA PRO A 157 20.24 7.09 3.70
C PRO A 157 19.93 6.69 5.15
N GLU A 158 19.99 7.64 6.09
CA GLU A 158 19.64 7.45 7.51
C GLU A 158 18.12 7.35 7.77
N PHE A 159 17.39 6.71 6.87
CA PHE A 159 15.96 6.43 6.98
C PHE A 159 15.70 5.20 7.87
N HIS A 160 14.68 5.27 8.72
CA HIS A 160 14.28 4.16 9.58
C HIS A 160 12.77 3.96 9.57
N TYR A 161 12.33 2.73 9.26
CA TYR A 161 10.95 2.29 9.41
C TYR A 161 10.90 1.08 10.34
N ARG A 162 10.12 1.19 11.42
CA ARG A 162 9.95 0.10 12.39
C ARG A 162 8.66 0.25 13.17
N ASN A 163 7.87 -0.82 13.27
CA ASN A 163 6.68 -0.89 14.13
C ASN A 163 5.74 0.31 13.91
N GLY A 164 5.37 0.55 12.65
CA GLY A 164 4.51 1.67 12.27
C GLY A 164 5.15 3.06 12.38
N THR A 165 6.44 3.18 12.70
CA THR A 165 7.11 4.48 12.83
C THR A 165 8.07 4.70 11.66
N LEU A 166 7.80 5.71 10.85
CA LEU A 166 8.71 6.23 9.83
C LEU A 166 9.47 7.45 10.38
N THR A 167 10.79 7.34 10.44
CA THR A 167 11.71 8.44 10.74
C THR A 167 12.57 8.76 9.51
N LEU A 168 12.41 9.98 9.01
CA LEU A 168 13.01 10.48 7.78
C LEU A 168 13.85 11.74 8.07
N PRO A 169 15.13 11.58 8.43
CA PRO A 169 16.09 12.68 8.42
C PRO A 169 16.58 12.89 6.99
N ILE A 170 16.24 14.04 6.41
CA ILE A 170 16.63 14.41 5.05
C ILE A 170 17.85 15.33 5.15
N VAL A 171 18.97 14.91 4.56
CA VAL A 171 20.14 15.79 4.44
C VAL A 171 19.97 16.68 3.21
N ASN A 172 19.83 17.98 3.42
CA ASN A 172 19.75 18.99 2.35
C ASN A 172 21.16 19.56 2.10
N ILE A 173 21.67 19.39 0.89
CA ILE A 173 23.01 19.81 0.49
C ILE A 173 22.93 21.13 -0.28
N THR A 174 23.67 22.13 0.18
CA THR A 174 23.88 23.40 -0.54
C THR A 174 25.36 23.62 -0.83
N GLY A 175 25.68 24.53 -1.74
CA GLY A 175 27.04 24.99 -1.97
C GLY A 175 27.23 25.61 -3.36
N ASP A 176 28.19 26.53 -3.47
CA ASP A 176 28.50 27.26 -4.72
C ASP A 176 29.70 26.64 -5.49
N GLY A 177 30.14 25.44 -5.10
CA GLY A 177 31.24 24.69 -5.71
C GLY A 177 32.41 24.41 -4.77
N LEU A 178 33.32 23.52 -5.21
CA LEU A 178 34.44 23.04 -4.42
C LEU A 178 35.72 23.86 -4.66
N ALA A 179 36.36 24.32 -3.58
CA ALA A 179 37.65 25.00 -3.64
C ALA A 179 38.83 24.00 -3.52
N GLY A 180 39.25 23.43 -4.66
CA GLY A 180 40.37 22.49 -4.72
C GLY A 180 39.96 21.05 -4.38
N ASN A 181 40.86 20.28 -3.79
CA ASN A 181 40.69 18.82 -3.64
C ASN A 181 40.20 18.42 -2.24
N THR A 182 39.42 19.26 -1.59
CA THR A 182 38.92 19.00 -0.24
C THR A 182 37.52 19.56 -0.12
N ALA A 183 36.56 18.70 0.16
CA ALA A 183 35.21 19.10 0.53
C ALA A 183 35.19 19.42 2.03
N THR A 184 34.70 20.61 2.37
CA THR A 184 34.38 21.03 3.73
C THR A 184 32.87 20.97 3.91
N VAL A 185 32.40 20.05 4.75
CA VAL A 185 30.99 19.94 5.13
C VAL A 185 30.76 20.79 6.36
N THR A 186 29.77 21.68 6.34
CA THR A 186 29.42 22.57 7.46
C THR A 186 27.93 22.54 7.73
N GLN A 187 27.52 22.49 8.99
CA GLN A 187 26.10 22.51 9.34
C GLN A 187 25.50 23.91 9.07
N THR A 188 24.37 23.98 8.36
CA THR A 188 23.65 25.23 8.10
C THR A 188 22.37 25.37 8.93
N GLY A 189 21.78 24.24 9.34
CA GLY A 189 20.66 24.24 10.28
C GLY A 189 19.95 22.88 10.37
N GLU A 190 19.02 22.79 11.33
CA GLU A 190 18.09 21.67 11.47
C GLU A 190 16.67 22.22 11.57
N ARG A 191 15.74 21.61 10.84
CA ARG A 191 14.33 21.98 10.85
C ARG A 191 13.46 20.74 10.96
N ARG A 192 12.65 20.67 12.02
CA ARG A 192 11.56 19.68 12.09
C ARG A 192 10.44 20.09 11.14
N LEU A 193 10.03 19.17 10.28
CA LEU A 193 8.96 19.38 9.30
C LEU A 193 7.66 18.68 9.72
N PHE A 194 7.77 17.55 10.42
CA PHE A 194 6.65 16.81 10.97
C PHE A 194 7.09 15.94 12.16
N PRO A 195 6.30 15.78 13.24
CA PRO A 195 5.11 16.56 13.56
C PRO A 195 5.47 17.99 14.01
N LEU A 196 4.53 18.92 13.91
CA LEU A 196 4.65 20.30 14.37
C LEU A 196 3.64 20.56 15.50
N GLY A 197 4.10 20.62 16.75
CA GLY A 197 3.21 20.80 17.91
C GLY A 197 2.43 22.13 17.94
N SER A 198 2.77 23.08 17.08
CA SER A 198 2.03 24.32 16.87
C SER A 198 0.86 24.22 15.87
N ASP A 199 0.72 23.09 15.18
CA ASP A 199 -0.27 22.86 14.14
C ASP A 199 -1.07 21.57 14.45
N ALA A 200 -2.37 21.72 14.69
CA ALA A 200 -3.25 20.61 15.06
C ALA A 200 -3.35 19.53 13.96
N ASN A 201 -3.14 19.91 12.70
CA ASN A 201 -3.21 19.00 11.55
C ASN A 201 -1.88 18.26 11.31
N ARG A 202 -0.78 18.68 11.96
CA ARG A 202 0.55 18.08 11.78
C ARG A 202 1.00 17.38 13.04
N THR A 203 0.17 16.47 13.53
CA THR A 203 0.39 15.73 14.78
C THR A 203 0.57 14.24 14.53
N ASN A 204 1.14 13.56 15.52
CA ASN A 204 1.14 12.11 15.61
C ASN A 204 0.24 11.70 16.78
N PRO A 205 -0.30 10.45 16.78
CA PRO A 205 -0.24 9.48 15.68
C PRO A 205 -1.03 9.94 14.45
N LEU A 206 -0.69 9.39 13.28
CA LEU A 206 -1.52 9.51 12.08
C LEU A 206 -2.77 8.65 12.25
N ASP A 207 -3.91 9.16 11.77
CA ASP A 207 -5.21 8.48 11.88
C ASP A 207 -5.90 8.47 10.51
N ASP A 208 -6.23 7.29 9.99
CA ASP A 208 -6.90 7.08 8.69
C ASP A 208 -6.26 7.80 7.47
N HIS A 209 -4.92 7.82 7.41
CA HIS A 209 -4.17 8.38 6.28
C HIS A 209 -3.39 7.33 5.48
N LYS A 210 -3.17 7.64 4.21
CA LYS A 210 -2.16 7.07 3.31
C LYS A 210 -1.03 8.08 3.14
N VAL A 211 0.19 7.68 3.50
CA VAL A 211 1.40 8.48 3.39
C VAL A 211 2.08 8.16 2.07
N ILE A 212 2.19 9.16 1.20
CA ILE A 212 2.81 9.02 -0.11
C ILE A 212 4.11 9.83 -0.12
N LEU A 213 5.25 9.16 -0.24
CA LEU A 213 6.56 9.76 -0.37
C LEU A 213 7.02 9.64 -1.82
N THR A 214 7.30 10.76 -2.45
CA THR A 214 7.75 10.85 -3.85
C THR A 214 9.16 11.42 -3.90
N VAL A 215 10.08 10.73 -4.58
CA VAL A 215 11.40 11.26 -4.92
C VAL A 215 11.50 11.43 -6.43
N GLN A 216 11.86 12.63 -6.88
CA GLN A 216 12.17 12.93 -8.27
C GLN A 216 13.63 13.35 -8.38
N SER A 217 14.45 12.53 -9.02
CA SER A 217 15.88 12.78 -9.22
C SER A 217 16.45 11.79 -10.24
N GLU A 218 17.64 12.06 -10.80
CA GLU A 218 18.37 11.07 -11.61
C GLU A 218 18.61 9.74 -10.86
N TYR A 219 18.68 9.79 -9.53
CA TYR A 219 18.93 8.64 -8.65
C TYR A 219 17.66 7.89 -8.18
N TYR A 220 16.47 8.19 -8.75
CA TYR A 220 15.18 7.62 -8.31
C TYR A 220 15.15 6.08 -8.25
N GLN A 221 15.87 5.38 -9.12
CA GLN A 221 15.94 3.91 -9.09
C GLN A 221 16.61 3.38 -7.82
N GLY A 222 17.70 4.02 -7.39
CA GLY A 222 18.39 3.67 -6.14
C GLY A 222 17.56 4.00 -4.91
N TRP A 223 16.80 5.10 -4.93
CA TRP A 223 15.81 5.41 -3.89
C TRP A 223 14.71 4.35 -3.81
N GLY A 224 14.19 3.89 -4.95
CA GLY A 224 13.17 2.83 -4.96
C GLY A 224 13.66 1.50 -4.43
N GLN A 225 14.84 1.05 -4.87
CA GLN A 225 15.47 -0.18 -4.35
C GLN A 225 15.66 -0.11 -2.84
N TYR A 226 15.95 1.08 -2.33
CA TYR A 226 16.10 1.30 -0.91
C TYR A 226 14.75 1.21 -0.16
N PHE A 227 13.67 1.79 -0.71
CA PHE A 227 12.34 1.68 -0.14
C PHE A 227 11.84 0.23 -0.10
N GLU A 228 12.01 -0.52 -1.18
CA GLU A 228 11.67 -1.95 -1.26
C GLU A 228 12.42 -2.79 -0.21
N GLN A 229 13.66 -2.42 0.13
CA GLN A 229 14.47 -3.17 1.10
C GLN A 229 14.21 -2.80 2.56
N ARG A 230 13.70 -1.60 2.83
CA ARG A 230 13.62 -1.04 4.19
C ARG A 230 12.22 -0.77 4.69
N THR A 231 11.23 -0.94 3.83
CA THR A 231 9.82 -0.80 4.16
C THR A 231 9.04 -1.94 3.57
N ASP A 232 7.91 -2.23 4.19
CA ASP A 232 6.95 -3.18 3.65
C ASP A 232 6.01 -2.51 2.63
N GLY A 233 6.24 -1.24 2.25
CA GLY A 233 5.30 -0.44 1.45
C GLY A 233 5.37 -0.63 -0.06
N GLY A 234 4.26 -0.30 -0.72
CA GLY A 234 4.15 -0.34 -2.17
C GLY A 234 5.06 0.71 -2.83
N VAL A 235 5.92 0.26 -3.75
CA VAL A 235 6.86 1.11 -4.48
C VAL A 235 6.51 1.15 -5.97
N GLU A 236 6.33 2.34 -6.52
CA GLU A 236 5.99 2.57 -7.93
C GLU A 236 7.04 3.44 -8.63
N TYR A 237 7.43 3.03 -9.84
CA TYR A 237 8.40 3.75 -10.67
C TYR A 237 7.75 4.46 -11.84
N ASN A 238 8.07 5.74 -12.03
CA ASN A 238 7.78 6.48 -13.26
C ASN A 238 9.10 6.89 -13.93
N HIS A 239 9.58 6.02 -14.83
CA HIS A 239 10.84 6.20 -15.52
C HIS A 239 10.88 7.44 -16.43
N SER A 240 9.74 7.83 -17.02
CA SER A 240 9.69 9.00 -17.92
C SER A 240 9.81 10.33 -17.18
N ALA A 241 9.42 10.36 -15.90
CA ALA A 241 9.55 11.50 -15.01
C ALA A 241 10.74 11.39 -14.04
N GLN A 242 11.55 10.33 -14.14
CA GLN A 242 12.64 10.02 -13.20
C GLN A 242 12.18 10.09 -11.74
N ARG A 243 11.08 9.39 -11.44
CA ARG A 243 10.39 9.48 -10.15
C ARG A 243 10.13 8.09 -9.57
N VAL A 244 10.24 7.99 -8.26
CA VAL A 244 9.77 6.83 -7.48
C VAL A 244 8.81 7.30 -6.39
N GLN A 245 7.82 6.46 -6.08
CA GLN A 245 6.82 6.70 -5.06
C GLN A 245 6.76 5.53 -4.09
N LEU A 246 6.81 5.80 -2.79
CA LEU A 246 6.55 4.86 -1.70
C LEU A 246 5.19 5.20 -1.07
N THR A 247 4.38 4.18 -0.84
CA THR A 247 3.08 4.28 -0.19
C THR A 247 3.06 3.48 1.12
N LEU A 248 2.69 4.13 2.22
CA LEU A 248 2.45 3.49 3.53
C LEU A 248 1.03 3.86 4.01
N VAL A 249 0.36 2.99 4.74
CA VAL A 249 -1.05 3.17 5.13
C VAL A 249 -1.21 3.07 6.65
N THR A 250 -1.96 3.95 7.29
CA THR A 250 -2.26 3.81 8.73
C THR A 250 -2.92 2.46 9.01
N PRO A 251 -2.54 1.73 10.08
CA PRO A 251 -3.24 0.50 10.43
C PRO A 251 -4.71 0.81 10.75
N ILE A 252 -5.62 -0.06 10.30
CA ILE A 252 -7.02 0.00 10.73
C ILE A 252 -7.01 -0.38 12.21
N GLY A 253 -7.49 0.52 13.09
CA GLY A 253 -7.53 0.23 14.53
C GLY A 253 -8.35 -1.04 14.85
N THR A 254 -8.26 -1.54 16.08
CA THR A 254 -9.15 -2.61 16.54
C THR A 254 -10.59 -2.10 16.49
N GLN A 255 -11.36 -2.57 15.51
CA GLN A 255 -12.80 -2.34 15.44
C GLN A 255 -13.50 -3.67 15.72
N THR A 256 -14.57 -3.61 16.50
CA THR A 256 -15.47 -4.73 16.76
C THR A 256 -16.85 -4.38 16.19
N TYR A 257 -17.72 -5.38 16.04
CA TYR A 257 -19.09 -5.11 15.62
C TYR A 257 -19.87 -4.59 16.83
N GLU A 258 -20.15 -3.28 16.88
CA GLU A 258 -20.94 -2.67 17.96
C GLU A 258 -22.44 -2.57 17.64
N ASN A 259 -22.81 -2.73 16.36
CA ASN A 259 -24.15 -2.48 15.86
C ASN A 259 -24.58 -3.57 14.88
N ALA A 260 -25.89 -3.82 14.82
CA ALA A 260 -26.48 -4.71 13.81
C ALA A 260 -26.29 -4.15 12.39
N ILE A 261 -26.47 -2.83 12.27
CA ILE A 261 -26.33 -2.10 11.01
C ILE A 261 -25.52 -0.83 11.25
N THR A 262 -24.50 -0.62 10.42
CA THR A 262 -23.73 0.63 10.37
C THR A 262 -23.69 1.18 8.95
N THR A 263 -24.01 2.47 8.76
CA THR A 263 -23.85 3.17 7.47
C THR A 263 -22.76 4.24 7.52
N THR A 264 -21.95 4.37 6.46
CA THR A 264 -20.80 5.32 6.43
C THR A 264 -21.02 6.58 5.58
N ALA A 265 -22.02 6.62 4.70
CA ALA A 265 -22.31 7.82 3.90
C ALA A 265 -23.79 8.00 3.53
N GLY A 266 -24.56 6.91 3.50
CA GLY A 266 -25.93 6.87 3.01
C GLY A 266 -27.00 6.90 4.09
N ASP A 267 -28.21 7.18 3.61
CA ASP A 267 -29.45 7.04 4.38
C ASP A 267 -29.76 5.56 4.60
N PHE A 268 -30.48 5.28 5.69
CA PHE A 268 -31.04 3.96 5.97
C PHE A 268 -32.56 4.00 5.74
N ASP A 269 -33.04 3.18 4.82
CA ASP A 269 -34.47 3.02 4.53
C ASP A 269 -34.96 1.63 4.95
N ILE A 270 -36.10 1.62 5.64
CA ILE A 270 -36.81 0.41 6.05
C ILE A 270 -38.30 0.69 6.03
N GLN A 271 -39.05 -0.17 5.35
CA GLN A 271 -40.48 0.02 5.15
C GLN A 271 -41.28 -1.24 5.55
N GLY A 272 -42.17 -1.15 6.53
CA GLY A 272 -43.07 -2.27 6.84
C GLY A 272 -44.27 -2.35 5.88
N LYS A 273 -44.89 -3.53 5.77
CA LYS A 273 -46.07 -3.72 4.90
C LYS A 273 -47.36 -3.15 5.47
N GLY A 274 -47.38 -2.75 6.74
CA GLY A 274 -48.51 -2.04 7.35
C GLY A 274 -49.65 -2.94 7.84
N ASN A 275 -49.58 -4.26 7.63
CA ASN A 275 -50.51 -5.26 8.18
C ASN A 275 -49.79 -6.08 9.26
N SER A 276 -50.48 -6.39 10.36
CA SER A 276 -49.99 -7.04 11.58
C SER A 276 -49.57 -8.52 11.40
N ASP A 277 -48.83 -8.82 10.36
CA ASP A 277 -48.33 -10.15 10.05
C ASP A 277 -46.87 -10.31 10.47
N LYS A 278 -46.44 -11.55 10.62
CA LYS A 278 -45.11 -11.94 11.08
C LYS A 278 -43.97 -11.50 10.14
N ASP A 279 -44.28 -10.82 9.04
CA ASP A 279 -43.39 -10.53 7.91
C ASP A 279 -42.99 -9.05 7.85
N ASP A 280 -43.23 -8.28 8.92
CA ASP A 280 -42.69 -6.92 9.02
C ASP A 280 -41.17 -6.97 9.30
N PRO A 281 -40.38 -6.06 8.69
CA PRO A 281 -38.95 -5.96 8.93
C PRO A 281 -38.63 -5.84 10.42
N THR A 282 -37.71 -6.67 10.88
CA THR A 282 -37.32 -6.73 12.29
C THR A 282 -35.81 -6.64 12.42
N ILE A 283 -35.35 -5.80 13.34
CA ILE A 283 -33.95 -5.76 13.76
C ILE A 283 -33.91 -6.10 15.25
N ASP A 284 -33.29 -7.23 15.58
CA ASP A 284 -33.15 -7.73 16.96
C ASP A 284 -31.81 -8.43 17.14
N ALA A 285 -31.53 -8.92 18.35
CA ALA A 285 -30.27 -9.57 18.66
C ALA A 285 -30.42 -10.90 19.41
N TYR A 286 -29.36 -11.70 19.33
CA TYR A 286 -29.13 -12.93 20.06
C TYR A 286 -27.62 -13.14 20.25
N ASN A 287 -27.26 -14.17 21.01
CA ASN A 287 -25.86 -14.52 21.23
C ASN A 287 -25.63 -15.99 20.84
N SER A 288 -24.90 -16.22 19.74
CA SER A 288 -24.66 -17.56 19.21
C SER A 288 -23.80 -18.44 20.15
N SER A 289 -22.96 -17.82 20.98
CA SER A 289 -22.17 -18.51 22.02
C SER A 289 -23.05 -19.06 23.17
N ALA A 290 -24.24 -18.48 23.37
CA ALA A 290 -25.20 -18.89 24.39
C ALA A 290 -26.25 -19.91 23.88
N GLY A 291 -26.41 -20.04 22.56
CA GLY A 291 -27.30 -21.01 21.94
C GLY A 291 -27.93 -20.51 20.65
N THR A 292 -28.87 -21.31 20.11
CA THR A 292 -29.62 -20.92 18.91
C THR A 292 -30.49 -19.68 19.18
N TYR A 293 -30.84 -18.98 18.11
CA TYR A 293 -31.76 -17.85 18.07
C TYR A 293 -33.16 -18.01 18.74
N ALA A 294 -33.51 -19.19 19.24
CA ALA A 294 -34.81 -19.50 19.86
C ALA A 294 -35.10 -18.77 21.19
N THR A 295 -34.12 -18.06 21.78
CA THR A 295 -34.29 -17.25 23.00
C THR A 295 -33.78 -15.83 22.79
N ARG A 296 -34.62 -14.95 22.23
CA ARG A 296 -34.30 -13.55 21.89
C ARG A 296 -34.71 -12.56 22.98
N ALA A 297 -33.86 -11.59 23.31
CA ALA A 297 -34.23 -10.33 23.97
C ALA A 297 -33.05 -9.33 24.12
N GLU A 298 -31.91 -9.52 23.45
CA GLU A 298 -30.81 -8.55 23.51
C GLU A 298 -31.06 -7.38 22.56
N THR A 299 -30.27 -6.31 22.71
CA THR A 299 -30.44 -5.08 21.93
C THR A 299 -29.60 -5.10 20.66
N ALA A 300 -30.21 -4.78 19.52
CA ALA A 300 -29.57 -4.57 18.24
C ALA A 300 -29.58 -3.08 17.89
N ASP A 301 -28.45 -2.42 18.11
CA ASP A 301 -28.30 -0.99 17.85
C ASP A 301 -28.01 -0.71 16.36
N LEU A 302 -28.40 0.49 15.90
CA LEU A 302 -28.16 1.00 14.56
C LEU A 302 -27.33 2.29 14.65
N SER A 303 -26.30 2.42 13.79
CA SER A 303 -25.52 3.65 13.63
C SER A 303 -25.52 4.10 12.16
N VAL A 304 -26.25 5.17 11.84
CA VAL A 304 -26.52 5.63 10.48
C VAL A 304 -25.93 7.02 10.28
N THR A 305 -24.93 7.15 9.41
CA THR A 305 -24.28 8.47 9.18
C THR A 305 -25.22 9.44 8.45
N GLY A 306 -26.19 8.94 7.68
CA GLY A 306 -27.22 9.72 7.00
C GLY A 306 -28.54 9.85 7.76
N ALA A 307 -29.63 10.07 7.02
CA ALA A 307 -30.99 10.09 7.55
C ALA A 307 -31.55 8.68 7.71
N VAL A 308 -32.38 8.51 8.72
CA VAL A 308 -33.21 7.32 8.94
C VAL A 308 -34.66 7.68 8.65
N ASP A 309 -35.27 6.96 7.72
CA ASP A 309 -36.69 7.13 7.35
C ASP A 309 -37.45 5.81 7.60
N PHE A 310 -38.29 5.78 8.63
CA PHE A 310 -39.12 4.61 8.96
C PHE A 310 -40.53 4.76 8.37
N GLY A 311 -40.85 3.87 7.42
CA GLY A 311 -42.19 3.72 6.83
C GLY A 311 -42.87 2.42 7.28
N GLY A 312 -44.21 2.36 7.26
CA GLY A 312 -44.93 1.12 7.62
C GLY A 312 -44.82 0.77 9.12
N ASN A 313 -44.54 -0.49 9.45
CA ASN A 313 -44.50 -1.03 10.83
C ASN A 313 -43.20 -1.81 11.16
N PRO A 314 -41.99 -1.28 10.94
CA PRO A 314 -40.77 -1.99 11.31
C PRO A 314 -40.62 -2.08 12.83
N TYR A 315 -39.96 -3.15 13.30
CA TYR A 315 -39.70 -3.41 14.71
C TYR A 315 -38.20 -3.41 15.00
N ILE A 316 -37.72 -2.48 15.83
CA ILE A 316 -36.30 -2.31 16.17
C ILE A 316 -36.11 -2.50 17.67
N TYR A 317 -35.41 -3.57 18.04
CA TYR A 317 -35.08 -3.88 19.43
C TYR A 317 -33.75 -3.27 19.84
N GLY A 318 -33.61 -1.94 19.81
CA GLY A 318 -32.34 -1.29 20.14
C GLY A 318 -32.37 0.22 20.00
N ASN A 319 -31.21 0.85 20.18
CA ASN A 319 -31.03 2.29 19.94
C ASN A 319 -30.84 2.57 18.45
N VAL A 320 -31.25 3.76 18.02
CA VAL A 320 -30.98 4.25 16.67
C VAL A 320 -30.20 5.55 16.79
N THR A 321 -28.99 5.59 16.24
CA THR A 321 -28.16 6.79 16.15
C THR A 321 -28.12 7.25 14.69
N ALA A 322 -28.51 8.49 14.41
CA ALA A 322 -28.63 8.99 13.03
C ALA A 322 -28.30 10.48 12.88
N GLU A 323 -28.04 10.96 11.66
CA GLU A 323 -27.95 12.40 11.41
C GLU A 323 -29.33 13.06 11.55
N SER A 324 -30.37 12.43 11.01
CA SER A 324 -31.77 12.81 11.18
C SER A 324 -32.66 11.58 11.30
N PHE A 325 -33.75 11.69 12.05
CA PHE A 325 -34.73 10.62 12.20
C PHE A 325 -36.13 11.09 11.80
N THR A 326 -36.77 10.35 10.90
CA THR A 326 -38.17 10.53 10.53
C THR A 326 -38.93 9.22 10.65
N CYS A 327 -40.11 9.25 11.24
CA CYS A 327 -41.04 8.13 11.25
C CYS A 327 -42.42 8.58 10.77
N LYS A 328 -42.96 7.89 9.75
CA LYS A 328 -44.24 8.24 9.09
C LYS A 328 -45.35 7.20 9.32
N GLY A 329 -45.02 6.03 9.88
CA GLY A 329 -45.91 4.88 10.04
C GLY A 329 -46.28 4.55 11.49
N SER A 330 -46.21 3.27 11.84
CA SER A 330 -46.41 2.72 13.19
C SER A 330 -45.19 1.88 13.61
N ALA A 331 -43.99 2.33 13.26
CA ALA A 331 -42.75 1.67 13.68
C ALA A 331 -42.67 1.56 15.21
N GLU A 332 -42.06 0.49 15.70
CA GLU A 332 -41.76 0.28 17.12
C GLU A 332 -40.25 0.25 17.32
N VAL A 333 -39.73 1.12 18.18
CA VAL A 333 -38.32 1.18 18.56
C VAL A 333 -38.22 1.13 20.08
N THR A 334 -37.68 0.04 20.62
CA THR A 334 -37.65 -0.17 22.07
C THR A 334 -36.58 0.68 22.77
N GLY A 335 -35.52 1.07 22.06
CA GLY A 335 -34.40 1.86 22.58
C GLY A 335 -34.52 3.36 22.33
N ALA A 336 -33.42 4.07 22.56
CA ALA A 336 -33.36 5.52 22.40
C ALA A 336 -33.03 5.94 20.96
N ILE A 337 -33.60 7.05 20.51
CA ILE A 337 -33.25 7.71 19.26
C ILE A 337 -32.24 8.83 19.54
N ARG A 338 -31.01 8.68 19.05
CA ARG A 338 -29.97 9.73 19.11
C ARG A 338 -29.84 10.40 17.76
N TYR A 339 -29.94 11.73 17.71
CA TYR A 339 -29.97 12.46 16.43
C TYR A 339 -29.10 13.71 16.44
N VAL A 340 -28.55 14.09 15.29
CA VAL A 340 -27.70 15.31 15.17
C VAL A 340 -28.54 16.54 14.80
N ARG A 341 -29.28 16.47 13.68
CA ARG A 341 -29.99 17.61 13.09
C ARG A 341 -31.45 17.67 13.45
N SER A 342 -32.18 16.57 13.26
CA SER A 342 -33.65 16.59 13.41
C SER A 342 -34.22 15.26 13.88
N PHE A 343 -35.34 15.37 14.62
CA PHE A 343 -36.15 14.25 15.07
C PHE A 343 -37.62 14.54 14.77
N ASN A 344 -38.28 13.63 14.07
CA ASN A 344 -39.68 13.72 13.70
C ASN A 344 -40.36 12.34 13.76
N ALA A 345 -40.95 12.01 14.90
CA ALA A 345 -41.85 10.86 15.04
C ALA A 345 -43.30 11.30 14.80
N GLY A 346 -43.80 11.10 13.58
CA GLY A 346 -45.20 11.28 13.22
C GLY A 346 -46.00 9.98 13.28
N GLY A 347 -47.30 10.03 12.99
CA GLY A 347 -48.13 8.81 12.92
C GLY A 347 -48.38 8.14 14.28
N ASN A 348 -48.34 6.80 14.29
CA ASN A 348 -48.48 5.96 15.48
C ASN A 348 -47.13 5.34 15.89
N CYS A 349 -46.00 5.95 15.52
CA CYS A 349 -44.69 5.43 15.87
C CYS A 349 -44.50 5.39 17.39
N ASP A 350 -44.14 4.22 17.91
CA ASP A 350 -43.78 4.01 19.31
C ASP A 350 -42.26 3.97 19.40
N VAL A 351 -41.67 5.03 19.92
CA VAL A 351 -40.21 5.15 20.07
C VAL A 351 -39.89 5.47 21.52
N GLY A 352 -38.75 4.98 22.00
CA GLY A 352 -38.26 5.29 23.34
C GLY A 352 -37.89 6.77 23.54
N SER A 353 -36.92 7.03 24.42
CA SER A 353 -36.41 8.39 24.62
C SER A 353 -35.70 8.92 23.37
N ASN A 354 -35.64 10.24 23.20
CA ASN A 354 -34.80 10.87 22.18
C ASN A 354 -33.75 11.80 22.82
N GLU A 355 -32.58 11.89 22.19
CA GLU A 355 -31.43 12.70 22.63
C GLU A 355 -30.74 13.35 21.43
N GLN A 356 -30.45 14.65 21.50
CA GLN A 356 -29.66 15.32 20.48
C GLN A 356 -28.16 15.19 20.78
N ILE A 357 -27.38 14.72 19.81
CA ILE A 357 -25.93 14.50 19.90
C ILE A 357 -25.16 15.41 18.93
N SER A 358 -23.84 15.51 19.09
CA SER A 358 -23.00 16.39 18.26
C SER A 358 -22.58 15.80 16.92
N ALA A 359 -22.42 14.48 16.84
CA ALA A 359 -22.02 13.74 15.65
C ALA A 359 -22.36 12.26 15.79
N VAL A 360 -22.54 11.57 14.66
CA VAL A 360 -22.66 10.10 14.60
C VAL A 360 -21.24 9.52 14.48
N PRO A 361 -20.91 8.40 15.17
CA PRO A 361 -19.65 7.69 14.95
C PRO A 361 -19.48 7.21 13.51
N THR A 362 -18.30 7.37 12.93
CA THR A 362 -17.99 6.97 11.56
C THR A 362 -17.08 5.74 11.54
N THR A 363 -17.29 4.85 10.58
CA THR A 363 -16.40 3.70 10.32
C THR A 363 -15.53 4.00 9.09
N PRO A 364 -14.20 3.87 9.15
CA PRO A 364 -13.33 4.09 7.99
C PRO A 364 -13.48 3.01 6.92
N SER A 365 -13.26 3.37 5.66
CA SER A 365 -13.29 2.40 4.55
C SER A 365 -12.16 1.38 4.68
N ILE A 366 -12.44 0.15 4.25
CA ILE A 366 -11.47 -0.94 4.15
C ILE A 366 -11.20 -1.34 2.70
N ALA A 367 -11.74 -0.63 1.71
CA ALA A 367 -11.60 -1.00 0.31
C ALA A 367 -10.14 -1.27 -0.12
N PRO A 368 -9.14 -0.46 0.30
CA PRO A 368 -7.74 -0.77 0.00
C PRO A 368 -7.25 -2.10 0.58
N PHE A 369 -7.73 -2.48 1.78
CA PHE A 369 -7.40 -3.76 2.41
C PHE A 369 -8.01 -4.93 1.61
N VAL A 370 -9.23 -4.76 1.09
CA VAL A 370 -9.86 -5.76 0.22
C VAL A 370 -9.07 -5.91 -1.09
N SER A 371 -8.75 -4.82 -1.76
CA SER A 371 -7.95 -4.85 -3.00
C SER A 371 -6.56 -5.46 -2.80
N GLU A 372 -5.86 -5.13 -1.71
CA GLU A 372 -4.55 -5.71 -1.40
C GLU A 372 -4.61 -7.22 -1.19
N ASN A 373 -5.66 -7.72 -0.53
CA ASN A 373 -5.85 -9.17 -0.38
C ASN A 373 -6.20 -9.83 -1.71
N LEU A 374 -7.06 -9.24 -2.54
CA LEU A 374 -7.40 -9.76 -3.87
C LEU A 374 -6.15 -9.88 -4.76
N ASP A 375 -5.32 -8.83 -4.80
CA ASP A 375 -4.05 -8.84 -5.55
C ASP A 375 -3.11 -9.96 -5.06
N SER A 376 -3.07 -10.20 -3.75
CA SER A 376 -2.25 -11.27 -3.17
C SER A 376 -2.75 -12.67 -3.50
N LEU A 377 -4.06 -12.82 -3.74
CA LEU A 377 -4.72 -14.09 -4.04
C LEU A 377 -4.76 -14.41 -5.53
N ALA A 378 -4.42 -13.48 -6.43
CA ALA A 378 -4.61 -13.62 -7.88
C ALA A 378 -3.94 -14.86 -8.52
N ASP A 379 -2.89 -15.40 -7.90
CA ASP A 379 -2.16 -16.60 -8.36
C ASP A 379 -2.55 -17.90 -7.60
N GLU A 380 -3.59 -17.85 -6.76
CA GLU A 380 -4.04 -18.96 -5.91
C GLU A 380 -4.96 -19.96 -6.63
N GLN A 381 -5.41 -20.98 -5.89
CA GLN A 381 -6.18 -22.09 -6.44
C GLN A 381 -7.56 -21.65 -6.93
N THR A 382 -8.00 -22.17 -8.07
CA THR A 382 -9.38 -22.00 -8.52
C THR A 382 -10.34 -22.77 -7.58
N PRO A 383 -11.42 -22.15 -7.09
CA PRO A 383 -12.38 -22.82 -6.20
C PRO A 383 -13.12 -23.95 -6.90
N GLY A 384 -13.33 -25.05 -6.17
CA GLY A 384 -14.19 -26.16 -6.57
C GLY A 384 -15.61 -26.01 -6.01
N THR A 385 -16.41 -27.09 -6.09
CA THR A 385 -17.77 -27.13 -5.52
C THR A 385 -17.77 -27.30 -3.99
N GLU A 386 -16.67 -27.80 -3.44
CA GLU A 386 -16.40 -27.91 -1.99
C GLU A 386 -15.06 -27.22 -1.73
N LEU A 387 -15.05 -26.31 -0.76
CA LEU A 387 -13.84 -25.62 -0.30
C LEU A 387 -13.38 -26.24 1.02
N THR A 388 -12.08 -26.44 1.15
CA THR A 388 -11.41 -26.90 2.38
C THR A 388 -10.35 -25.88 2.78
N ALA A 389 -9.75 -26.02 3.97
CA ALA A 389 -8.69 -25.11 4.44
C ALA A 389 -7.67 -24.74 3.34
N GLY A 390 -7.51 -23.43 3.10
CA GLY A 390 -6.68 -22.89 2.02
C GLY A 390 -7.21 -21.59 1.41
N THR A 391 -6.41 -21.06 0.47
CA THR A 391 -6.64 -19.82 -0.27
C THR A 391 -7.10 -20.12 -1.70
N TYR A 392 -8.12 -19.38 -2.15
CA TYR A 392 -8.73 -19.54 -3.46
C TYR A 392 -8.97 -18.20 -4.15
N TYR A 393 -8.87 -18.19 -5.48
CA TYR A 393 -9.20 -17.02 -6.30
C TYR A 393 -9.84 -17.41 -7.63
N ASN A 394 -10.85 -16.64 -8.05
CA ASN A 394 -11.39 -16.64 -9.40
C ASN A 394 -12.26 -15.39 -9.59
N ASP A 395 -12.21 -14.75 -10.76
CA ASP A 395 -12.98 -13.54 -11.04
C ASP A 395 -14.48 -13.75 -10.77
N THR A 396 -15.05 -14.87 -11.21
CA THR A 396 -16.46 -15.19 -10.95
C THR A 396 -16.62 -16.58 -10.34
N VAL A 397 -17.36 -16.67 -9.24
CA VAL A 397 -17.60 -17.93 -8.51
C VAL A 397 -19.08 -18.20 -8.34
N SER A 398 -19.48 -19.44 -8.67
CA SER A 398 -20.82 -19.98 -8.43
C SER A 398 -20.77 -21.49 -8.22
N GLY A 399 -21.88 -22.09 -7.76
CA GLY A 399 -21.99 -23.55 -7.60
C GLY A 399 -21.19 -24.16 -6.44
N ILE A 400 -20.70 -23.33 -5.50
CA ILE A 400 -20.22 -23.84 -4.21
C ILE A 400 -21.42 -24.44 -3.47
N THR A 401 -21.20 -25.59 -2.85
CA THR A 401 -22.23 -26.32 -2.09
C THR A 401 -21.81 -26.61 -0.65
N LYS A 402 -20.52 -26.48 -0.34
CA LYS A 402 -19.98 -26.80 0.97
C LYS A 402 -18.66 -26.07 1.21
N VAL A 403 -18.46 -25.60 2.44
CA VAL A 403 -17.20 -25.04 2.93
C VAL A 403 -16.83 -25.77 4.21
N ASN A 404 -15.59 -26.26 4.31
CA ASN A 404 -15.08 -26.99 5.46
C ASN A 404 -13.84 -26.31 6.03
N THR A 405 -14.01 -25.65 7.19
CA THR A 405 -12.99 -24.95 7.95
C THR A 405 -12.45 -25.80 9.12
N THR A 406 -12.72 -27.12 9.16
CA THR A 406 -12.29 -27.98 10.28
C THR A 406 -10.76 -28.03 10.44
N ASP A 407 -10.03 -28.07 9.32
CA ASP A 407 -8.57 -28.22 9.31
C ASP A 407 -7.81 -26.87 9.28
N GLY A 408 -8.52 -25.74 9.25
CA GLY A 408 -7.97 -24.38 9.18
C GLY A 408 -8.87 -23.43 8.38
N ASP A 409 -8.41 -22.18 8.26
CA ASP A 409 -9.17 -21.10 7.59
C ASP A 409 -9.35 -21.36 6.09
N VAL A 410 -10.47 -20.87 5.56
CA VAL A 410 -10.77 -20.83 4.13
C VAL A 410 -10.88 -19.37 3.71
N THR A 411 -10.05 -18.98 2.74
CA THR A 411 -10.06 -17.62 2.18
C THR A 411 -10.40 -17.67 0.70
N LEU A 412 -11.37 -16.87 0.27
CA LEU A 412 -11.84 -16.79 -1.12
C LEU A 412 -11.76 -15.34 -1.62
N GLY A 413 -10.99 -15.09 -2.67
CA GLY A 413 -10.98 -13.81 -3.39
C GLY A 413 -11.76 -13.90 -4.70
N VAL A 414 -12.65 -12.95 -4.96
CA VAL A 414 -13.48 -12.90 -6.17
C VAL A 414 -13.77 -11.47 -6.62
N GLU A 415 -14.09 -11.29 -7.91
CA GLU A 415 -14.72 -10.06 -8.38
C GLU A 415 -16.24 -10.13 -8.12
N ASP A 416 -16.87 -11.23 -8.53
CA ASP A 416 -18.30 -11.50 -8.39
C ASP A 416 -18.57 -12.87 -7.73
N LEU A 417 -19.38 -12.87 -6.66
CA LEU A 417 -19.86 -14.08 -5.99
C LEU A 417 -21.36 -14.30 -6.23
N THR A 418 -21.72 -15.51 -6.65
CA THR A 418 -23.12 -15.95 -6.67
C THR A 418 -23.30 -17.20 -5.80
N ILE A 419 -24.18 -17.10 -4.81
CA ILE A 419 -24.64 -18.24 -3.98
C ILE A 419 -26.04 -18.62 -4.46
N ASP A 420 -26.08 -19.56 -5.41
CA ASP A 420 -27.30 -20.08 -6.05
C ASP A 420 -27.68 -21.49 -5.55
N ASN A 421 -26.84 -22.08 -4.72
CA ASN A 421 -27.06 -23.36 -4.04
C ASN A 421 -26.88 -23.17 -2.53
N PRO A 422 -27.62 -23.88 -1.68
CA PRO A 422 -27.39 -23.84 -0.25
C PRO A 422 -25.95 -24.23 0.10
N ILE A 423 -25.30 -23.41 0.91
CA ILE A 423 -23.96 -23.65 1.46
C ILE A 423 -24.08 -23.80 2.97
N THR A 424 -23.40 -24.81 3.51
CA THR A 424 -23.15 -24.93 4.93
C THR A 424 -21.64 -24.85 5.18
N VAL A 425 -21.25 -23.93 6.06
CA VAL A 425 -19.89 -23.81 6.60
C VAL A 425 -19.76 -24.75 7.80
N GLU A 426 -18.87 -25.73 7.69
CA GLU A 426 -18.58 -26.73 8.72
C GLU A 426 -17.18 -26.51 9.31
N GLY A 427 -17.08 -26.33 10.63
CA GLY A 427 -15.80 -26.15 11.33
C GLY A 427 -15.83 -24.97 12.29
N GLU A 428 -14.75 -24.77 13.03
CA GLU A 428 -14.60 -23.70 14.02
C GLU A 428 -13.66 -22.57 13.55
N HIS A 429 -12.99 -22.74 12.40
CA HIS A 429 -12.10 -21.72 11.83
C HIS A 429 -12.83 -20.85 10.79
N ASP A 430 -12.17 -19.78 10.33
CA ASP A 430 -12.81 -18.71 9.60
C ASP A 430 -13.04 -19.06 8.12
N PHE A 431 -14.18 -18.62 7.60
CA PHE A 431 -14.48 -18.50 6.19
C PHE A 431 -14.53 -17.02 5.82
N THR A 432 -13.46 -16.55 5.19
CA THR A 432 -13.31 -15.14 4.77
C THR A 432 -13.46 -15.02 3.26
N VAL A 433 -14.30 -14.10 2.81
CA VAL A 433 -14.48 -13.79 1.40
C VAL A 433 -14.09 -12.33 1.14
N PHE A 434 -13.18 -12.09 0.21
CA PHE A 434 -12.86 -10.77 -0.32
C PHE A 434 -13.55 -10.60 -1.67
N VAL A 435 -14.33 -9.54 -1.83
CA VAL A 435 -15.14 -9.29 -3.02
C VAL A 435 -14.89 -7.90 -3.57
N ASN A 436 -14.59 -7.80 -4.85
CA ASN A 436 -14.33 -6.51 -5.49
C ASN A 436 -15.61 -5.79 -5.93
N ASP A 437 -16.54 -6.48 -6.59
CA ASP A 437 -17.72 -5.87 -7.24
C ASP A 437 -19.00 -6.31 -6.54
N SER A 438 -19.44 -7.57 -6.69
CA SER A 438 -20.79 -7.94 -6.26
C SER A 438 -20.95 -9.30 -5.57
N VAL A 439 -21.97 -9.39 -4.70
CA VAL A 439 -22.45 -10.64 -4.09
C VAL A 439 -23.96 -10.78 -4.27
N ASP A 440 -24.38 -11.88 -4.87
CA ASP A 440 -25.79 -12.28 -4.96
C ASP A 440 -26.02 -13.58 -4.15
N ILE A 441 -26.75 -13.46 -3.03
CA ILE A 441 -27.12 -14.58 -2.15
C ILE A 441 -28.60 -14.92 -2.37
N SER A 442 -28.85 -15.81 -3.33
CA SER A 442 -30.20 -16.29 -3.68
C SER A 442 -30.52 -17.68 -3.11
N ALA A 443 -29.54 -18.31 -2.45
CA ALA A 443 -29.70 -19.52 -1.67
C ALA A 443 -28.96 -19.40 -0.31
N SER A 444 -29.37 -20.20 0.67
CA SER A 444 -28.94 -20.00 2.06
C SER A 444 -27.44 -20.25 2.25
N LEU A 445 -26.72 -19.31 2.86
CA LEU A 445 -25.37 -19.48 3.39
C LEU A 445 -25.46 -19.57 4.91
N THR A 446 -25.26 -20.77 5.45
CA THR A 446 -25.48 -21.08 6.87
C THR A 446 -24.24 -21.67 7.51
N THR A 447 -24.21 -21.66 8.84
CA THR A 447 -23.19 -22.37 9.63
C THR A 447 -23.81 -23.61 10.26
N ALA A 448 -23.01 -24.66 10.48
CA ALA A 448 -23.52 -25.95 10.95
C ALA A 448 -24.18 -25.91 12.36
N ASP A 449 -23.87 -24.88 13.16
CA ASP A 449 -24.31 -24.69 14.54
C ASP A 449 -24.95 -23.31 14.76
N THR A 450 -25.86 -23.22 15.76
CA THR A 450 -26.52 -22.05 16.41
C THR A 450 -26.87 -20.76 15.63
N HIS A 451 -26.70 -20.72 14.31
CA HIS A 451 -26.45 -19.49 13.55
C HIS A 451 -25.20 -18.76 14.06
N ASN A 452 -24.06 -19.45 14.24
CA ASN A 452 -22.85 -18.73 14.63
C ASN A 452 -22.38 -17.81 13.49
N ALA A 453 -22.45 -16.49 13.68
CA ALA A 453 -22.05 -15.51 12.67
C ALA A 453 -20.56 -15.14 12.74
N THR A 454 -19.83 -15.56 13.78
CA THR A 454 -18.42 -15.16 13.99
C THR A 454 -17.45 -15.78 12.99
N ILE A 455 -17.84 -16.88 12.33
CA ILE A 455 -16.94 -17.65 11.46
C ILE A 455 -17.04 -17.27 9.98
N THR A 456 -18.03 -16.49 9.56
CA THR A 456 -18.23 -16.14 8.15
C THR A 456 -18.21 -14.63 7.98
N THR A 457 -17.26 -14.12 7.21
CA THR A 457 -17.14 -12.68 6.93
C THR A 457 -16.93 -12.43 5.44
N ILE A 458 -17.77 -11.56 4.87
CA ILE A 458 -17.67 -11.08 3.49
C ILE A 458 -17.19 -9.62 3.54
N TYR A 459 -16.00 -9.36 3.03
CA TYR A 459 -15.44 -8.03 2.85
C TYR A 459 -15.68 -7.50 1.44
N GLY A 460 -16.19 -6.27 1.34
CA GLY A 460 -16.43 -5.59 0.07
C GLY A 460 -15.49 -4.41 -0.17
N ALA A 461 -15.06 -4.23 -1.42
CA ALA A 461 -14.25 -3.09 -1.86
C ALA A 461 -15.11 -1.82 -2.08
N SER A 462 -14.55 -0.81 -2.76
CA SER A 462 -15.32 0.37 -3.20
C SER A 462 -16.31 -0.04 -4.29
N ASP A 463 -17.46 0.64 -4.33
CA ASP A 463 -18.58 0.36 -5.25
C ASP A 463 -19.23 -1.03 -5.07
N PHE A 464 -18.86 -1.75 -4.00
CA PHE A 464 -19.38 -3.08 -3.67
C PHE A 464 -20.91 -3.11 -3.52
N ASP A 465 -21.56 -4.07 -4.18
CA ASP A 465 -23.01 -4.30 -4.09
C ASP A 465 -23.33 -5.72 -3.60
N ALA A 466 -24.08 -5.83 -2.50
CA ALA A 466 -24.57 -7.12 -2.02
C ALA A 466 -26.10 -7.16 -2.00
N THR A 467 -26.67 -8.24 -2.53
CA THR A 467 -28.09 -8.57 -2.41
C THR A 467 -28.26 -9.89 -1.65
N VAL A 468 -29.03 -9.85 -0.56
CA VAL A 468 -29.32 -11.00 0.30
C VAL A 468 -30.80 -11.37 0.20
N SER A 469 -31.12 -12.27 -0.74
CA SER A 469 -32.47 -12.78 -1.03
C SER A 469 -32.77 -14.14 -0.38
N ALA A 470 -31.83 -14.67 0.39
CA ALA A 470 -31.96 -15.90 1.16
C ALA A 470 -31.19 -15.77 2.49
N GLU A 471 -31.43 -16.71 3.42
CA GLU A 471 -30.77 -16.71 4.74
C GLU A 471 -29.23 -16.66 4.66
N LEU A 472 -28.64 -15.65 5.31
CA LEU A 472 -27.20 -15.49 5.52
C LEU A 472 -26.88 -15.59 7.01
N VAL A 473 -25.93 -16.45 7.38
CA VAL A 473 -25.29 -16.48 8.70
C VAL A 473 -23.83 -16.06 8.55
N GLY A 474 -23.52 -14.85 9.02
CA GLY A 474 -22.23 -14.20 8.87
C GLY A 474 -22.34 -12.69 8.83
N THR A 475 -21.22 -12.03 8.54
CA THR A 475 -21.18 -10.57 8.40
C THR A 475 -20.89 -10.15 6.97
N VAL A 476 -21.47 -9.01 6.56
CA VAL A 476 -21.09 -8.30 5.33
C VAL A 476 -20.52 -6.95 5.76
N TYR A 477 -19.21 -6.77 5.54
CA TYR A 477 -18.45 -5.65 6.04
C TYR A 477 -17.74 -4.92 4.90
N ALA A 478 -18.35 -3.85 4.41
CA ALA A 478 -17.88 -3.04 3.30
C ALA A 478 -18.04 -1.53 3.61
N PRO A 479 -17.44 -0.96 4.68
CA PRO A 479 -17.62 0.44 5.12
C PRO A 479 -17.20 1.56 4.14
N ASP A 480 -17.08 1.29 2.85
CA ASP A 480 -16.87 2.30 1.82
C ASP A 480 -18.14 3.14 1.59
N MET A 481 -17.99 4.42 1.26
CA MET A 481 -19.13 5.33 1.08
C MET A 481 -20.01 4.98 -0.13
N THR A 482 -19.46 4.27 -1.11
CA THR A 482 -20.20 3.91 -2.33
C THR A 482 -20.78 2.50 -2.32
N SER A 483 -20.49 1.70 -1.29
CA SER A 483 -21.01 0.34 -1.19
C SER A 483 -22.48 0.31 -0.75
N THR A 484 -23.21 -0.72 -1.20
CA THR A 484 -24.61 -0.93 -0.88
C THR A 484 -24.86 -2.37 -0.44
N ILE A 485 -25.65 -2.56 0.61
CA ILE A 485 -26.19 -3.87 1.01
C ILE A 485 -27.71 -3.80 0.99
N THR A 486 -28.33 -4.69 0.22
CA THR A 486 -29.78 -4.88 0.14
C THR A 486 -30.16 -6.20 0.81
N VAL A 487 -31.02 -6.13 1.83
CA VAL A 487 -31.50 -7.29 2.58
C VAL A 487 -32.98 -7.53 2.28
N GLU A 488 -33.28 -8.62 1.60
CA GLU A 488 -34.65 -9.02 1.26
C GLU A 488 -35.18 -10.16 2.16
N ASP A 489 -34.26 -10.92 2.79
CA ASP A 489 -34.54 -12.05 3.68
C ASP A 489 -33.79 -11.91 5.04
N HIS A 490 -33.40 -13.01 5.68
CA HIS A 490 -32.76 -13.03 7.00
C HIS A 490 -31.22 -12.92 6.95
N VAL A 491 -30.66 -11.95 7.66
CA VAL A 491 -29.23 -11.88 8.01
C VAL A 491 -29.07 -12.15 9.50
N TYR A 492 -28.29 -13.19 9.83
CA TYR A 492 -27.85 -13.52 11.17
C TYR A 492 -26.38 -13.08 11.32
N GLY A 493 -26.17 -11.92 11.93
CA GLY A 493 -24.86 -11.27 12.03
C GLY A 493 -24.99 -9.75 11.89
N ALA A 494 -24.06 -9.11 11.19
CA ALA A 494 -23.99 -7.66 11.06
C ALA A 494 -23.79 -7.20 9.61
N ALA A 495 -24.32 -6.03 9.28
CA ALA A 495 -24.16 -5.38 7.98
C ALA A 495 -23.53 -3.99 8.13
N VAL A 496 -22.43 -3.74 7.44
CA VAL A 496 -21.71 -2.46 7.45
C VAL A 496 -21.43 -2.03 6.02
N ALA A 497 -21.97 -0.89 5.58
CA ALA A 497 -21.79 -0.39 4.21
C ALA A 497 -21.94 1.12 4.09
N GLY A 498 -21.72 1.69 2.92
CA GLY A 498 -22.07 3.07 2.59
C GLY A 498 -23.55 3.29 2.79
N GLN A 499 -24.37 2.40 2.23
CA GLN A 499 -25.81 2.36 2.35
C GLN A 499 -26.31 0.94 2.69
N VAL A 500 -27.34 0.85 3.55
CA VAL A 500 -28.05 -0.41 3.81
C VAL A 500 -29.54 -0.20 3.57
N ILE A 501 -30.15 -1.11 2.82
CA ILE A 501 -31.56 -1.09 2.43
C ILE A 501 -32.19 -2.38 2.92
N ILE A 502 -33.29 -2.27 3.68
CA ILE A 502 -34.09 -3.44 4.09
C ILE A 502 -35.36 -3.46 3.24
N GLU A 503 -35.46 -4.43 2.34
CA GLU A 503 -36.57 -4.55 1.41
C GLU A 503 -37.79 -5.25 2.00
N ASN A 504 -38.94 -4.82 1.49
CA ASN A 504 -40.24 -5.21 2.00
C ASN A 504 -40.74 -6.52 1.38
N GLY A 505 -40.07 -7.08 0.36
CA GLY A 505 -40.58 -8.20 -0.44
C GLY A 505 -41.06 -9.38 0.40
N ASP A 506 -40.15 -9.99 1.16
CA ASP A 506 -40.41 -11.09 2.10
C ASP A 506 -40.17 -10.70 3.57
N GLY A 507 -39.86 -9.42 3.80
CA GLY A 507 -39.71 -8.83 5.13
C GLY A 507 -38.31 -9.00 5.66
N GLY A 508 -37.33 -8.35 5.02
CA GLY A 508 -35.92 -8.44 5.35
C GLY A 508 -35.66 -8.19 6.84
N ARG A 509 -34.77 -8.99 7.45
CA ARG A 509 -34.49 -8.93 8.88
C ARG A 509 -33.01 -9.03 9.16
N VAL A 510 -32.59 -8.34 10.20
CA VAL A 510 -31.24 -8.45 10.72
C VAL A 510 -31.31 -8.91 12.17
N HIS A 511 -30.60 -9.98 12.45
CA HIS A 511 -30.53 -10.64 13.74
C HIS A 511 -29.08 -10.55 14.17
N PHE A 512 -28.77 -9.52 14.97
CA PHE A 512 -27.41 -9.26 15.41
C PHE A 512 -26.92 -10.36 16.34
N ASP A 513 -25.78 -10.94 16.01
CA ASP A 513 -25.09 -11.89 16.88
C ASP A 513 -24.13 -11.12 17.79
N THR A 514 -24.50 -10.96 19.06
CA THR A 514 -23.69 -10.21 20.04
C THR A 514 -22.36 -10.88 20.37
N ALA A 515 -22.15 -12.14 19.97
CA ALA A 515 -20.81 -12.76 20.02
C ALA A 515 -19.79 -11.99 19.15
N LEU A 516 -20.24 -11.26 18.12
CA LEU A 516 -19.40 -10.43 17.26
C LEU A 516 -18.83 -9.18 17.99
N GLU A 517 -19.35 -8.80 19.15
CA GLU A 517 -18.80 -7.69 19.94
C GLU A 517 -17.40 -7.99 20.49
N ASP A 518 -17.11 -9.28 20.70
CA ASP A 518 -15.79 -9.77 21.14
C ASP A 518 -14.87 -10.09 19.95
N GLU A 519 -15.37 -10.02 18.71
CA GLU A 519 -14.63 -10.31 17.49
C GLU A 519 -14.14 -9.04 16.80
N ARG A 520 -12.94 -9.12 16.21
CA ARG A 520 -12.39 -8.02 15.41
C ARG A 520 -13.06 -8.02 14.03
N THR A 521 -13.48 -6.86 13.55
CA THR A 521 -13.98 -6.69 12.17
C THR A 521 -12.89 -6.93 11.14
N ILE A 522 -11.62 -6.88 11.53
CA ILE A 522 -10.45 -7.18 10.67
C ILE A 522 -9.41 -7.97 11.48
N PRO A 523 -8.93 -9.12 10.97
CA PRO A 523 -7.94 -9.97 11.63
C PRO A 523 -6.66 -9.22 12.05
N GLU A 524 -5.99 -9.69 13.10
CA GLU A 524 -4.74 -9.06 13.59
C GLU A 524 -3.61 -9.09 12.55
N ASP A 525 -3.60 -10.12 11.71
CA ASP A 525 -2.56 -10.41 10.73
C ASP A 525 -2.83 -9.77 9.36
N ALA A 526 -3.91 -8.99 9.23
CA ALA A 526 -4.18 -8.15 8.08
C ALA A 526 -2.98 -7.22 7.84
N SER A 527 -2.12 -7.61 6.90
CA SER A 527 -0.83 -6.98 6.63
C SER A 527 -1.01 -5.64 5.92
N VAL A 528 -1.73 -4.70 6.54
CA VAL A 528 -1.71 -3.34 6.07
C VAL A 528 -0.33 -2.80 6.43
N VAL A 529 0.45 -2.46 5.41
CA VAL A 529 1.74 -1.77 5.55
C VAL A 529 1.56 -0.55 6.44
N SER A 530 1.88 -0.70 7.72
CA SER A 530 1.35 0.19 8.74
C SER A 530 2.19 1.45 8.92
N ILE A 531 1.59 2.64 8.96
CA ILE A 531 2.25 3.84 9.47
C ILE A 531 1.39 4.53 10.51
N THR A 532 1.83 4.49 11.76
CA THR A 532 1.18 5.16 12.89
C THR A 532 1.89 6.46 13.26
N TYR A 533 3.21 6.52 13.08
CA TYR A 533 4.02 7.67 13.45
C TYR A 533 4.91 8.11 12.30
N LEU A 534 4.87 9.39 11.97
CA LEU A 534 5.75 10.00 10.98
C LEU A 534 6.64 11.03 11.65
N HIS A 535 7.94 11.01 11.38
CA HIS A 535 8.89 12.01 11.85
C HIS A 535 9.74 12.45 10.68
N ILE A 536 9.65 13.72 10.30
CA ILE A 536 10.43 14.29 9.19
C ILE A 536 11.24 15.46 9.71
N THR A 537 12.55 15.40 9.47
CA THR A 537 13.49 16.48 9.75
C THR A 537 14.31 16.78 8.51
N GLU A 538 14.65 18.05 8.33
CA GLU A 538 15.57 18.51 7.30
C GLU A 538 16.83 19.02 7.99
N ASN A 539 17.97 18.45 7.62
CA ASN A 539 19.29 18.77 8.15
C ASN A 539 20.10 19.41 7.02
N GLY A 540 20.26 20.73 7.09
CA GLY A 540 21.02 21.48 6.11
C GLY A 540 22.52 21.35 6.33
N ILE A 541 23.24 21.04 5.26
CA ILE A 541 24.70 21.09 5.19
C ILE A 541 25.16 21.89 3.96
N ASP A 542 26.23 22.63 4.13
CA ASP A 542 26.95 23.31 3.06
C ASP A 542 28.22 22.52 2.72
N ILE A 543 28.48 22.33 1.43
CA ILE A 543 29.70 21.68 0.92
C ILE A 543 30.46 22.69 0.04
N SER A 544 31.69 23.03 0.46
CA SER A 544 32.59 23.96 -0.23
C SER A 544 34.07 23.56 -0.25
#